data_AF-A0A1Y3T9M2-F1
#
_entry.id   AF-A0A1Y3T9M2-F1
#
_cell.length_a   1.000
_cell.length_b   1.000
_cell.length_c   1.000
_cell.angle_alpha   90.00
_cell.angle_beta   90.00
_cell.angle_gamma   90.00
#
_symmetry.space_group_name_H-M   'P 1'
#
loop_
_entity.id
_entity.type
_entity.pdbx_description
1 polymer ?
#
loop_
_entity_poly.entity_id
_entity_poly.type
_entity_poly.pdbx_seq_one_letter_code
_entity_poly.pdbx_strand_id
1 'polypeptide(L)'
;MTLQELIELQKEFDGKHRGNFKWDSKVTDSNIEMLEFLLVSLTGEVGEVANIVKKIVRGDFKLSERKSDIQEELADVFIYLMKLSYQLDIDLEKAYMAKMGKNRERFLNYEKQGTKEAEG
;
A
#
# COMPACT_ATOMS: atom_id res chain seq x y z
N MET A 1 16.55 8.40 -3.65
CA MET A 1 15.15 8.22 -3.23
C MET A 1 14.91 6.79 -2.86
N THR A 2 15.08 6.51 -1.56
CA THR A 2 14.64 5.29 -0.86
C THR A 2 13.18 5.42 -0.43
N LEU A 3 12.57 4.34 0.10
CA LEU A 3 11.22 4.43 0.65
C LEU A 3 11.20 5.35 1.88
N GLN A 4 12.22 5.30 2.72
CA GLN A 4 12.32 6.20 3.87
C GLN A 4 12.38 7.67 3.43
N GLU A 5 13.15 8.00 2.38
CA GLU A 5 13.21 9.37 1.84
C GLU A 5 11.84 9.83 1.31
N LEU A 6 11.10 8.95 0.63
CA LEU A 6 9.73 9.22 0.17
C LEU A 6 8.74 9.46 1.33
N ILE A 7 8.83 8.64 2.38
CA ILE A 7 7.98 8.77 3.58
C ILE A 7 8.24 10.11 4.27
N GLU A 8 9.50 10.52 4.43
CA GLU A 8 9.81 11.82 5.04
C GLU A 8 9.33 12.99 4.16
N LEU A 9 9.45 12.90 2.84
CA LEU A 9 8.89 13.91 1.93
C LEU A 9 7.36 14.01 2.06
N GLN A 10 6.66 12.87 2.12
CA GLN A 10 5.21 12.84 2.31
C GLN A 10 4.80 13.44 3.66
N LYS A 11 5.51 13.09 4.73
CA LYS A 11 5.27 13.62 6.07
C LYS A 11 5.51 15.12 6.16
N GLU A 12 6.57 15.62 5.51
CA GLU A 12 6.84 17.06 5.42
C GLU A 12 5.72 17.78 4.64
N PHE A 13 5.27 17.19 3.54
CA PHE A 13 4.14 17.70 2.77
C PHE A 13 2.86 17.75 3.62
N ASP A 14 2.51 16.67 4.30
CA ASP A 14 1.33 16.58 5.18
C ASP A 14 1.41 17.60 6.33
N GLY A 15 2.58 17.79 6.94
CA GLY A 15 2.79 18.74 8.05
C GLY A 15 2.64 20.21 7.66
N LYS A 16 2.79 20.55 6.37
CA LYS A 16 2.60 21.91 5.84
C LYS A 16 1.13 22.26 5.57
N HIS A 17 0.26 21.26 5.45
CA HIS A 17 -1.14 21.45 5.14
C HIS A 17 -1.98 21.19 6.38
N ARG A 18 -2.63 22.23 6.93
CA ARG A 18 -3.54 22.07 8.08
C ARG A 18 -4.97 21.90 7.58
N GLY A 19 -5.59 20.77 7.91
CA GLY A 19 -7.04 20.55 7.77
C GLY A 19 -7.73 20.50 9.13
N ASN A 20 -8.86 19.80 9.21
CA ASN A 20 -9.52 19.49 10.49
C ASN A 20 -8.66 18.61 11.42
N PHE A 21 -7.61 18.01 10.86
CA PHE A 21 -6.66 17.16 11.57
C PHE A 21 -5.23 17.64 11.33
N LYS A 22 -4.36 17.35 12.29
CA LYS A 22 -2.92 17.47 12.13
C LYS A 22 -2.39 16.20 11.43
N TRP A 23 -2.28 16.27 10.11
CA TRP A 23 -2.04 15.12 9.22
C TRP A 23 -0.69 14.41 9.40
N ASP A 24 0.29 15.03 10.05
CA ASP A 24 1.62 14.46 10.32
C ASP A 24 1.74 13.83 11.73
N SER A 25 0.63 13.70 12.46
CA SER A 25 0.64 13.20 13.84
C SER A 25 0.70 11.68 13.92
N LYS A 26 1.37 11.16 14.96
CA LYS A 26 1.25 9.73 15.29
C LYS A 26 -0.18 9.38 15.69
N VAL A 27 -0.61 8.20 15.28
CA VAL A 27 -1.85 7.57 15.76
C VAL A 27 -1.58 6.96 17.12
N THR A 28 -2.51 7.17 18.04
CA THR A 28 -2.55 6.71 19.41
C THR A 28 -4.00 6.41 19.80
N ASP A 29 -4.23 5.82 20.98
CA ASP A 29 -5.60 5.56 21.47
C ASP A 29 -6.43 6.85 21.62
N SER A 30 -5.78 8.01 21.74
CA SER A 30 -6.46 9.31 21.90
C SER A 30 -6.98 9.92 20.58
N ASN A 31 -6.60 9.37 19.43
CA ASN A 31 -7.00 9.83 18.10
C ASN A 31 -7.21 8.64 17.14
N ILE A 32 -7.78 7.55 17.65
CA ILE A 32 -7.92 6.29 16.93
C ILE A 32 -8.78 6.42 15.66
N GLU A 33 -9.67 7.40 15.60
CA GLU A 33 -10.50 7.71 14.43
C GLU A 33 -9.64 8.11 13.21
N MET A 34 -8.42 8.60 13.43
CA MET A 34 -7.46 8.83 12.34
C MET A 34 -7.05 7.53 11.65
N LEU A 35 -6.89 6.44 12.42
CA LEU A 35 -6.57 5.14 11.84
C LEU A 35 -7.71 4.62 10.96
N GLU A 36 -8.94 4.76 11.43
CA GLU A 36 -10.14 4.44 10.65
C GLU A 36 -10.16 5.27 9.36
N PHE A 37 -9.98 6.58 9.46
CA PHE A 37 -9.94 7.48 8.31
C PHE A 37 -8.89 7.03 7.28
N LEU A 38 -7.64 6.83 7.70
CA LEU A 38 -6.56 6.41 6.80
C LEU A 38 -6.84 5.08 6.12
N LEU A 39 -7.40 4.10 6.85
CA LEU A 39 -7.71 2.79 6.31
C LEU A 39 -8.89 2.85 5.33
N VAL A 40 -9.93 3.63 5.64
CA VAL A 40 -11.08 3.86 4.75
C VAL A 40 -10.61 4.55 3.47
N SER A 41 -9.78 5.59 3.58
CA SER A 41 -9.21 6.27 2.40
C SER A 41 -8.36 5.32 1.56
N LEU A 42 -7.42 4.59 2.16
CA LEU A 42 -6.62 3.58 1.44
C LEU A 42 -7.52 2.58 0.68
N THR A 43 -8.59 2.12 1.33
CA THR A 43 -9.56 1.20 0.73
C THR A 43 -10.31 1.85 -0.43
N GLY A 44 -10.64 3.14 -0.30
CA GLY A 44 -11.22 3.96 -1.36
C GLY A 44 -10.34 3.98 -2.60
N GLU A 45 -9.06 4.35 -2.46
CA GLU A 45 -8.11 4.41 -3.59
C GLU A 45 -7.92 3.03 -4.25
N VAL A 46 -7.86 1.95 -3.47
CA VAL A 46 -7.84 0.58 -4.03
C VAL A 46 -9.13 0.28 -4.82
N GLY A 47 -10.27 0.76 -4.33
CA GLY A 47 -11.56 0.66 -5.00
C GLY A 47 -11.60 1.42 -6.34
N GLU A 48 -10.95 2.58 -6.41
CA GLU A 48 -10.80 3.39 -7.62
C GLU A 48 -10.01 2.63 -8.69
N VAL A 49 -8.82 2.10 -8.32
CA VAL A 49 -8.02 1.21 -9.18
C VAL A 49 -8.87 0.05 -9.69
N ALA A 50 -9.55 -0.65 -8.77
CA ALA A 50 -10.37 -1.81 -9.11
C ALA A 50 -11.52 -1.46 -10.06
N ASN A 51 -12.13 -0.28 -9.91
CA ASN A 51 -13.21 0.18 -10.77
C ASN A 51 -12.72 0.47 -12.19
N ILE A 52 -11.54 1.09 -12.35
CA ILE A 52 -10.93 1.32 -13.66
C ILE A 52 -10.62 -0.02 -14.34
N VAL A 53 -9.96 -0.94 -13.64
CA VAL A 53 -9.62 -2.29 -14.16
C VAL A 53 -10.89 -3.05 -14.55
N LYS A 54 -11.94 -3.02 -13.73
CA LYS A 54 -13.24 -3.64 -14.04
C LYS A 54 -13.84 -3.11 -15.36
N LYS A 55 -13.78 -1.80 -15.60
CA LYS A 55 -14.28 -1.18 -16.85
C LYS A 55 -13.44 -1.59 -18.06
N ILE A 56 -12.12 -1.74 -17.89
CA ILE A 56 -11.23 -2.25 -18.94
C ILE A 56 -11.59 -3.70 -19.29
N VAL A 57 -11.73 -4.57 -18.29
CA VAL A 57 -12.07 -5.99 -18.49
C VAL A 57 -13.45 -6.15 -19.13
N ARG A 58 -14.41 -5.29 -18.80
CA ARG A 58 -15.74 -5.26 -19.44
C ARG A 58 -15.70 -4.84 -20.92
N GLY A 59 -14.63 -4.15 -21.34
CA GLY A 59 -14.45 -3.65 -22.69
C GLY A 59 -14.91 -2.20 -22.91
N ASP A 60 -15.19 -1.45 -21.83
CA ASP A 60 -15.58 -0.03 -21.95
C ASP A 60 -14.42 0.84 -22.44
N PHE A 61 -13.19 0.48 -22.06
CA PHE A 61 -11.95 1.19 -22.39
C PHE A 61 -10.81 0.20 -22.61
N LYS A 62 -9.81 0.57 -23.40
CA LYS A 62 -8.54 -0.15 -23.49
C LYS A 62 -7.61 0.26 -22.35
N LEU A 63 -6.73 -0.65 -21.95
CA LEU A 63 -5.68 -0.35 -20.95
C LEU A 63 -4.84 0.88 -21.33
N SER A 64 -4.52 1.03 -22.62
CA SER A 64 -3.73 2.18 -23.11
C SER A 64 -4.41 3.53 -22.88
N GLU A 65 -5.74 3.56 -22.83
CA GLU A 65 -6.52 4.78 -22.63
C GLU A 65 -6.64 5.18 -21.16
N ARG A 66 -6.45 4.23 -20.24
CA ARG A 66 -6.68 4.39 -18.80
C ARG A 66 -5.43 4.13 -17.95
N LYS A 67 -4.27 3.93 -18.58
CA LYS A 67 -3.01 3.66 -17.87
C LYS A 67 -2.58 4.82 -16.98
N SER A 68 -2.80 6.06 -17.42
CA SER A 68 -2.56 7.27 -16.60
C SER A 68 -3.41 7.25 -15.35
N ASP A 69 -4.71 6.97 -15.50
CA ASP A 69 -5.67 6.97 -14.41
C ASP A 69 -5.28 5.89 -13.39
N ILE A 70 -4.94 4.67 -13.86
CA ILE A 70 -4.41 3.61 -12.97
C ILE A 70 -3.14 4.05 -12.23
N GLN A 71 -2.24 4.77 -12.91
CA GLN A 71 -1.00 5.25 -12.29
C GLN A 71 -1.29 6.25 -11.17
N GLU A 72 -2.25 7.15 -11.37
CA GLU A 72 -2.69 8.14 -10.39
C GLU A 72 -3.29 7.44 -9.16
N GLU A 73 -4.28 6.57 -9.36
CA GLU A 73 -4.92 5.84 -8.26
C GLU A 73 -3.93 4.93 -7.50
N LEU A 74 -2.96 4.32 -8.19
CA LEU A 74 -1.90 3.54 -7.53
C LEU A 74 -0.95 4.43 -6.71
N ALA A 75 -0.71 5.67 -7.15
CA ALA A 75 0.06 6.64 -6.38
C ALA A 75 -0.71 7.04 -5.11
N ASP A 76 -2.02 7.23 -5.19
CA ASP A 76 -2.86 7.54 -4.03
C ASP A 76 -2.91 6.38 -3.02
N VAL A 77 -3.04 5.14 -3.49
CA VAL A 77 -2.87 3.93 -2.66
C VAL A 77 -1.53 3.95 -1.93
N PHE A 78 -0.45 4.28 -2.65
CA PHE A 78 0.90 4.33 -2.08
C PHE A 78 1.06 5.46 -1.05
N ILE A 79 0.46 6.63 -1.29
CA ILE A 79 0.45 7.76 -0.35
C ILE A 79 -0.18 7.34 0.97
N TYR A 80 -1.37 6.74 0.96
CA TYR A 80 -2.01 6.31 2.20
C TYR A 80 -1.26 5.17 2.91
N LEU A 81 -0.59 4.30 2.16
CA LEU A 81 0.29 3.28 2.75
C LEU A 81 1.51 3.90 3.47
N MET A 82 2.14 4.92 2.86
CA MET A 82 3.20 5.68 3.51
C MET A 82 2.70 6.42 4.75
N LYS A 83 1.50 7.00 4.69
CA LYS A 83 0.85 7.67 5.84
C LYS A 83 0.63 6.72 7.00
N LEU A 84 0.08 5.53 6.74
CA LEU A 84 -0.05 4.49 7.76
C LEU A 84 1.31 4.11 8.37
N SER A 85 2.36 4.00 7.55
CA SER A 85 3.72 3.69 8.00
C SER A 85 4.22 4.68 9.06
N TYR A 86 4.29 5.97 8.72
CA TYR A 86 4.90 6.96 9.62
C TYR A 86 3.98 7.30 10.80
N GLN A 87 2.66 7.27 10.63
CA GLN A 87 1.73 7.59 11.72
C GLN A 87 1.63 6.46 12.75
N LEU A 88 1.83 5.20 12.35
CA LEU A 88 1.87 4.05 13.27
C LEU A 88 3.28 3.68 13.74
N ASP A 89 4.31 4.43 13.34
CA ASP A 89 5.71 4.15 13.66
C ASP A 89 6.18 2.77 13.15
N ILE A 90 5.66 2.36 11.99
CA ILE A 90 5.99 1.09 11.33
C ILE A 90 7.10 1.34 10.32
N ASP A 91 8.21 0.61 10.47
CA ASP A 91 9.26 0.49 9.45
C ASP A 91 8.81 -0.52 8.38
N LEU A 92 8.24 0.00 7.28
CA LEU A 92 7.74 -0.82 6.17
C LEU A 92 8.86 -1.57 5.44
N GLU A 93 10.07 -1.00 5.31
CA GLU A 93 11.20 -1.69 4.65
C GLU A 93 11.59 -2.94 5.44
N LYS A 94 11.78 -2.79 6.76
CA LYS A 94 12.09 -3.91 7.66
C LYS A 94 10.95 -4.92 7.71
N ALA A 95 9.69 -4.48 7.76
CA ALA A 95 8.54 -5.36 7.74
C ALA A 95 8.46 -6.18 6.44
N TYR A 96 8.70 -5.54 5.30
CA TYR A 96 8.78 -6.21 3.99
C TYR A 96 9.88 -7.26 3.96
N MET A 97 11.11 -6.91 4.38
CA MET A 97 12.25 -7.83 4.38
C MET A 97 12.00 -9.06 5.28
N ALA A 98 11.43 -8.85 6.47
CA ALA A 98 11.05 -9.94 7.36
C ALA A 98 9.98 -10.85 6.75
N LYS A 99 8.98 -10.27 6.06
CA LYS A 99 7.93 -11.04 5.38
C LYS A 99 8.47 -11.82 4.18
N MET A 100 9.36 -11.21 3.41
CA MET A 100 10.06 -11.84 2.28
C MET A 100 10.85 -13.07 2.72
N GLY A 101 11.61 -12.98 3.82
CA GLY A 101 12.35 -14.12 4.38
C GLY A 101 11.43 -15.30 4.70
N LYS A 102 10.33 -15.04 5.42
CA LYS A 102 9.30 -16.04 5.74
C LYS A 102 8.65 -16.64 4.48
N ASN A 103 8.40 -15.83 3.47
CA ASN A 103 7.82 -16.30 2.20
C ASN A 103 8.80 -17.20 1.46
N ARG A 104 10.10 -16.87 1.43
CA ARG A 104 11.14 -17.70 0.81
C ARG A 104 11.22 -19.08 1.43
N GLU A 105 11.18 -19.17 2.76
CA GLU A 105 11.13 -20.46 3.46
C GLU A 105 9.89 -21.28 3.10
N ARG A 106 8.72 -20.63 3.00
CA ARG A 106 7.47 -21.28 2.59
C ARG A 106 7.55 -21.80 1.15
N PHE A 107 8.04 -21.01 0.21
CA PHE A 107 8.18 -21.42 -1.19
C PHE A 107 9.16 -22.58 -1.36
N LEU A 108 10.30 -22.56 -0.66
CA LEU A 108 11.25 -23.68 -0.66
C LEU A 108 10.60 -24.98 -0.17
N ASN A 109 9.68 -24.91 0.79
CA ASN A 109 8.96 -26.10 1.27
C ASN A 109 7.96 -26.61 0.23
N TYR A 110 7.25 -25.73 -0.47
CA TYR A 110 6.35 -26.12 -1.57
C TYR A 110 7.13 -26.75 -2.73
N GLU A 111 8.25 -26.17 -3.13
CA GLU A 111 9.10 -26.71 -4.21
C GLU A 111 9.68 -28.09 -3.86
N LYS A 112 10.06 -28.31 -2.60
CA LYS A 112 10.52 -29.62 -2.09
C LYS A 112 9.41 -30.66 -1.96
N GLN A 113 8.16 -30.24 -1.79
CA GLN A 113 7.01 -31.15 -1.73
C GLN A 113 6.54 -31.53 -3.15
N GLY A 114 6.50 -30.57 -4.08
CA GLY A 114 6.16 -30.85 -5.48
C GLY A 114 7.18 -31.73 -6.22
N THR A 115 8.45 -31.76 -5.78
CA THR A 115 9.45 -32.70 -6.32
C THR A 115 9.24 -34.14 -5.83
N LYS A 116 8.76 -34.34 -4.60
CA LYS A 116 8.48 -35.70 -4.08
C LYS A 116 7.24 -36.34 -4.67
N GLU A 117 6.24 -35.54 -5.06
CA GLU A 117 5.01 -36.03 -5.71
C GLU A 117 5.20 -36.32 -7.20
N ALA A 118 6.24 -35.77 -7.83
CA ALA A 118 6.59 -36.06 -9.22
C ALA A 118 7.50 -37.29 -9.39
N GLU A 119 8.07 -37.80 -8.30
CA GLU A 119 9.01 -38.94 -8.26
C GLU A 119 8.41 -40.23 -7.62
N GLY A 120 7.14 -40.20 -7.22
CA GLY A 120 6.40 -41.34 -6.63
C GLY A 120 5.20 -41.76 -7.45
#